data_AF-A0A7L4RKM6-F1
#
_entry.id   AF-A0A7L4RKM6-F1
#
_cell.length_a   1.000
_cell.length_b   1.000
_cell.length_c   1.000
_cell.angle_alpha   90.00
_cell.angle_beta   90.00
_cell.angle_gamma   90.00
#
_symmetry.space_group_name_H-M   'P 1'
#
loop_
_entity.id
_entity.type
_entity.pdbx_description
1 polymer ?
#
loop_
_entity_poly.entity_id
_entity_poly.type
_entity_poly.pdbx_seq_one_letter_code
_entity_poly.pdbx_strand_id
1 'polypeptide(L)'
;MVEIKDKGKMILAIVVIAICIFEMIALGVIGGGGGGGGNTVVESVTGTAEFSGTIRTYDPVLVVNSPLDTDTVAELRAMPGVADVSPSQDGTVIRTETRDDVYPIGVFLREKNLTAYTVANIAPPPFIPVELGNGSIVNATPGNIALRVVTEPLVDVDSEITIKMIAQVSQDVLIGYGSPLIVSEEKKAEAQGTVLSMVYIYTYSIPWAERNGIDAEALRSEYGNAEYRAKNTVLFNQPLTVEEVMAKRNVSYITYIDQYGIECSGNFTDMTQVETDFGQAGASFQPSVLTVITNRTADLNYSGSLVYRYLISLPDEAGGMAIESDSVEIESEKPHEVGSVVPLEITGIAMGDRIVAIKNVVLKE
;
A
#
# COMPACT_ATOMS: atom_id res chain seq x y z
N MET A 1 10.94 37.95 -18.35
CA MET A 1 10.27 37.34 -17.20
C MET A 1 8.83 37.12 -17.64
N VAL A 2 8.51 35.92 -18.12
CA VAL A 2 7.17 35.55 -18.59
C VAL A 2 6.52 34.76 -17.45
N GLU A 3 5.32 35.18 -17.04
CA GLU A 3 4.64 34.72 -15.82
C GLU A 3 4.40 33.20 -15.79
N ILE A 4 4.69 32.62 -14.62
CA ILE A 4 4.59 31.19 -14.29
C ILE A 4 3.15 30.65 -14.35
N LYS A 5 2.15 31.53 -14.41
CA LYS A 5 0.73 31.15 -14.51
C LYS A 5 0.32 30.64 -15.90
N ASP A 6 1.09 30.96 -16.94
CA ASP A 6 0.77 30.55 -18.31
C ASP A 6 1.40 29.20 -18.71
N LYS A 7 2.40 28.69 -17.97
CA LYS A 7 3.04 27.40 -18.28
C LYS A 7 2.28 26.17 -17.76
N GLY A 8 1.54 26.31 -16.65
CA GLY A 8 0.59 25.27 -16.20
C GLY A 8 -0.59 25.13 -17.17
N LYS A 9 -1.04 26.23 -17.76
CA LYS A 9 -1.98 26.22 -18.89
C LYS A 9 -1.36 25.64 -20.15
N MET A 10 -0.05 25.77 -20.35
CA MET A 10 0.67 25.21 -21.49
C MET A 10 0.81 23.68 -21.41
N ILE A 11 1.02 23.10 -20.22
CA ILE A 11 1.06 21.63 -20.03
C ILE A 11 -0.35 21.04 -20.10
N LEU A 12 -1.36 21.70 -19.50
CA LEU A 12 -2.76 21.31 -19.68
C LEU A 12 -3.19 21.46 -21.14
N ALA A 13 -2.70 22.48 -21.85
CA ALA A 13 -2.92 22.64 -23.29
C ALA A 13 -2.17 21.58 -24.09
N ILE A 14 -0.98 21.10 -23.70
CA ILE A 14 -0.29 19.98 -24.37
C ILE A 14 -1.05 18.66 -24.17
N VAL A 15 -1.62 18.42 -22.98
CA VAL A 15 -2.46 17.24 -22.71
C VAL A 15 -3.79 17.34 -23.45
N VAL A 16 -4.44 18.52 -23.48
CA VAL A 16 -5.68 18.74 -24.24
C VAL A 16 -5.43 18.75 -25.75
N ILE A 17 -4.29 19.27 -26.23
CA ILE A 17 -3.86 19.20 -27.63
C ILE A 17 -3.47 17.76 -27.99
N ALA A 18 -2.87 16.97 -27.10
CA ALA A 18 -2.63 15.55 -27.32
C ALA A 18 -3.95 14.78 -27.42
N ILE A 19 -4.96 15.13 -26.62
CA ILE A 19 -6.33 14.57 -26.69
C ILE A 19 -7.09 15.07 -27.94
N CYS A 20 -6.94 16.33 -28.37
CA CYS A 20 -7.55 16.85 -29.60
C CYS A 20 -6.84 16.38 -30.88
N ILE A 21 -5.52 16.17 -30.84
CA ILE A 21 -4.77 15.46 -31.89
C ILE A 21 -5.23 13.99 -31.93
N PHE A 22 -5.59 13.39 -30.78
CA PHE A 22 -6.20 12.07 -30.70
C PHE A 22 -7.57 12.00 -31.40
N GLU A 23 -8.46 12.98 -31.18
CA GLU A 23 -9.74 13.04 -31.92
C GLU A 23 -9.55 13.34 -33.41
N MET A 24 -8.55 14.14 -33.80
CA MET A 24 -8.26 14.42 -35.22
C MET A 24 -7.56 13.24 -35.96
N ILE A 25 -6.83 12.38 -35.25
CA ILE A 25 -6.27 11.13 -35.78
C ILE A 25 -7.34 10.04 -35.85
N ALA A 26 -8.25 9.97 -34.87
CA ALA A 26 -9.41 9.08 -34.91
C ALA A 26 -10.46 9.45 -35.99
N LEU A 27 -10.52 10.72 -36.41
CA LEU A 27 -11.40 11.22 -37.49
C LEU A 27 -10.71 11.36 -38.87
N GLY A 28 -9.43 11.00 -39.01
CA GLY A 28 -8.73 10.97 -40.31
C GLY A 28 -8.42 12.34 -40.95
N VAL A 29 -8.30 13.42 -40.19
CA VAL A 29 -8.22 14.80 -40.75
C VAL A 29 -6.79 15.35 -40.89
N ILE A 30 -5.75 14.73 -40.29
CA ILE A 30 -4.35 15.15 -40.51
C ILE A 30 -3.66 14.22 -41.52
N GLY A 31 -4.18 14.24 -42.75
CA GLY A 31 -3.45 13.89 -43.96
C GLY A 31 -2.96 15.17 -44.63
N GLY A 32 -1.81 15.70 -44.20
CA GLY A 32 -1.15 16.83 -44.85
C GLY A 32 -0.58 16.40 -46.20
N GLY A 33 -1.24 16.79 -47.29
CA GLY A 33 -0.94 16.36 -48.65
C GLY A 33 0.33 16.97 -49.28
N GLY A 34 0.78 16.30 -50.35
CA GLY A 34 1.69 16.87 -51.34
C GLY A 34 2.59 15.83 -52.03
N GLY A 35 2.13 15.28 -53.16
CA GLY A 35 3.01 14.55 -54.08
C GLY A 35 2.33 13.38 -54.79
N GLY A 36 1.91 13.60 -56.04
CA GLY A 36 1.36 12.57 -56.90
C GLY A 36 2.35 11.42 -57.14
N GLY A 37 1.90 10.22 -56.84
CA GLY A 37 2.54 8.95 -57.16
C GLY A 37 1.61 7.85 -56.67
N GLY A 38 1.17 6.96 -57.55
CA GLY A 38 0.18 5.93 -57.24
C GLY A 38 0.67 5.03 -56.12
N ASN A 39 0.22 5.29 -54.89
CA ASN A 39 0.35 4.40 -53.76
C ASN A 39 -1.03 3.88 -53.43
N THR A 40 -1.17 2.56 -53.50
CA THR A 40 -2.22 1.80 -52.82
C THR A 40 -2.33 2.34 -51.40
N VAL A 41 -3.47 2.95 -51.06
CA VAL A 41 -3.79 3.29 -49.67
C VAL A 41 -3.87 1.96 -48.93
N VAL A 42 -2.81 1.62 -48.19
CA VAL A 42 -2.83 0.45 -47.33
C VAL A 42 -3.69 0.84 -46.13
N GLU A 43 -4.94 0.36 -46.10
CA GLU A 43 -5.86 0.63 -45.01
C GLU A 43 -5.29 0.09 -43.70
N SER A 44 -4.97 0.99 -42.77
CA SER A 44 -4.66 0.65 -41.39
C SER A 44 -5.95 0.66 -40.57
N VAL A 45 -6.15 -0.38 -39.77
CA VAL A 45 -7.27 -0.49 -38.83
C VAL A 45 -6.74 -0.41 -37.39
N THR A 46 -7.55 0.14 -36.49
CA THR A 46 -7.22 0.25 -35.07
C THR A 46 -8.12 -0.67 -34.26
N GLY A 47 -7.57 -1.32 -33.24
CA GLY A 47 -8.30 -2.19 -32.32
C GLY A 47 -7.64 -2.25 -30.95
N THR A 48 -8.25 -3.00 -30.03
CA THR A 48 -7.70 -3.28 -28.70
C THR A 48 -7.03 -4.65 -28.69
N ALA A 49 -5.88 -4.75 -28.04
CA ALA A 49 -5.14 -6.00 -27.90
C ALA A 49 -4.87 -6.30 -26.44
N GLU A 50 -5.06 -7.55 -26.04
CA GLU A 50 -4.70 -8.10 -24.74
C GLU A 50 -3.99 -9.44 -24.95
N PHE A 51 -2.75 -9.56 -24.45
CA PHE A 51 -1.92 -10.74 -24.70
C PHE A 51 -0.84 -10.92 -23.62
N SER A 52 -0.37 -12.16 -23.45
CA SER A 52 0.84 -12.47 -22.67
C SER A 52 2.10 -12.11 -23.48
N GLY A 53 2.96 -11.27 -22.92
CA GLY A 53 4.29 -10.96 -23.45
C GLY A 53 5.37 -11.16 -22.39
N THR A 54 6.63 -11.09 -22.80
CA THR A 54 7.77 -11.28 -21.88
C THR A 54 8.58 -10.01 -21.74
N ILE A 55 8.99 -9.63 -20.54
CA ILE A 55 9.91 -8.50 -20.35
C ILE A 55 11.30 -8.91 -20.83
N ARG A 56 11.80 -8.29 -21.90
CA ARG A 56 13.16 -8.56 -22.40
C ARG A 56 14.21 -7.85 -21.58
N THR A 57 14.02 -6.55 -21.36
CA THR A 57 14.97 -5.68 -20.67
C THR A 57 14.28 -4.41 -20.20
N TYR A 58 14.79 -3.82 -19.12
CA TYR A 58 14.47 -2.45 -18.75
C TYR A 58 15.47 -1.44 -19.35
N ASP A 59 15.02 -0.19 -19.53
CA ASP A 59 15.94 0.93 -19.74
C ASP A 59 16.73 1.17 -18.43
N PRO A 60 18.05 1.44 -18.48
CA PRO A 60 18.93 1.52 -17.30
C PRO A 60 18.76 2.84 -16.52
N VAL A 61 17.51 3.26 -16.32
CA VAL A 61 17.10 4.49 -15.66
C VAL A 61 15.79 4.25 -14.93
N LEU A 62 15.71 4.77 -13.70
CA LEU A 62 14.51 4.86 -12.89
C LEU A 62 14.19 6.34 -12.62
N VAL A 63 12.90 6.67 -12.64
CA VAL A 63 12.40 8.01 -12.33
C VAL A 63 11.43 7.92 -11.17
N VAL A 64 11.76 8.61 -10.08
CA VAL A 64 10.85 8.82 -8.94
C VAL A 64 10.23 10.20 -9.10
N ASN A 65 8.90 10.28 -9.09
CA ASN A 65 8.14 11.53 -9.29
C ASN A 65 8.06 12.39 -8.00
N SER A 66 9.11 12.34 -7.19
CA SER A 66 9.27 13.16 -5.99
C SER A 66 10.76 13.31 -5.66
N PRO A 67 11.14 14.40 -4.97
CA PRO A 67 12.45 14.49 -4.35
C PRO A 67 12.61 13.38 -3.31
N LEU A 68 13.77 12.73 -3.30
CA LEU A 68 14.14 11.78 -2.26
C LEU A 68 14.79 12.51 -1.09
N ASP A 69 14.58 12.01 0.13
CA ASP A 69 15.29 12.48 1.31
C ASP A 69 16.78 12.10 1.26
N THR A 70 17.60 12.79 2.05
CA THR A 70 19.05 12.64 2.04
C THR A 70 19.51 11.23 2.41
N ASP A 71 18.79 10.55 3.30
CA ASP A 71 19.15 9.22 3.79
C ASP A 71 18.90 8.19 2.68
N THR A 72 17.72 8.25 2.04
CA THR A 72 17.40 7.41 0.87
C THR A 72 18.39 7.62 -0.28
N VAL A 73 18.79 8.86 -0.57
CA VAL A 73 19.80 9.15 -1.62
C VAL A 73 21.16 8.55 -1.26
N ALA A 74 21.57 8.62 0.01
CA ALA A 74 22.83 8.05 0.47
C ALA A 74 22.83 6.52 0.39
N GLU A 75 21.72 5.88 0.77
CA GLU A 75 21.53 4.44 0.64
C GLU A 75 21.59 4.01 -0.83
N LEU A 76 20.85 4.65 -1.72
CA LEU A 76 20.88 4.34 -3.16
C LEU A 76 22.29 4.45 -3.75
N ARG A 77 23.05 5.50 -3.41
CA ARG A 77 24.43 5.66 -3.89
C ARG A 77 25.39 4.60 -3.37
N ALA A 78 25.06 3.93 -2.27
CA ALA A 78 25.84 2.84 -1.71
C ALA A 78 25.41 1.46 -2.26
N MET A 79 24.25 1.36 -2.92
CA MET A 79 23.77 0.12 -3.49
C MET A 79 24.60 -0.31 -4.72
N PRO A 80 24.95 -1.60 -4.82
CA PRO A 80 25.49 -2.16 -6.07
C PRO A 80 24.53 -1.90 -7.24
N GLY A 81 25.07 -1.61 -8.42
CA GLY A 81 24.27 -1.39 -9.63
C GLY A 81 23.71 0.03 -9.79
N VAL A 82 23.91 0.94 -8.83
CA VAL A 82 23.55 2.36 -8.97
C VAL A 82 24.76 3.16 -9.48
N ALA A 83 24.63 3.72 -10.69
CA ALA A 83 25.67 4.55 -11.31
C ALA A 83 25.58 6.03 -10.88
N ASP A 84 24.37 6.58 -10.75
CA ASP A 84 24.14 7.97 -10.36
C ASP A 84 22.75 8.17 -9.76
N VAL A 85 22.63 9.11 -8.83
CA VAL A 85 21.37 9.58 -8.26
C VAL A 85 21.37 11.10 -8.33
N SER A 86 20.55 11.62 -9.24
CA SER A 86 20.53 13.04 -9.58
C SER A 86 19.12 13.64 -9.44
N PRO A 87 19.00 14.84 -8.86
CA PRO A 87 17.73 15.55 -8.85
C PRO A 87 17.34 16.00 -10.26
N SER A 88 16.05 15.94 -10.58
CA SER A 88 15.46 16.46 -11.82
C SER A 88 14.38 17.50 -11.49
N GLN A 89 13.82 18.16 -12.52
CA GLN A 89 12.76 19.15 -12.31
C GLN A 89 11.48 18.55 -11.72
N ASP A 90 11.24 17.25 -11.97
CA ASP A 90 10.00 16.55 -11.62
C ASP A 90 10.22 15.45 -10.56
N GLY A 91 11.41 15.38 -9.96
CA GLY A 91 11.73 14.42 -8.91
C GLY A 91 13.20 13.99 -8.92
N THR A 92 13.45 12.67 -8.96
CA THR A 92 14.79 12.10 -8.89
C THR A 92 15.01 11.08 -10.00
N VAL A 93 16.15 11.17 -10.67
CA VAL A 93 16.58 10.23 -11.70
C VAL A 93 17.71 9.37 -11.14
N ILE A 94 17.50 8.06 -11.18
CA ILE A 94 18.47 7.06 -10.74
C ILE A 94 18.96 6.35 -12.01
N ARG A 95 20.25 6.45 -12.31
CA ARG A 95 20.87 5.72 -13.41
C ARG A 95 21.49 4.45 -12.87
N THR A 96 21.27 3.34 -13.56
CA THR A 96 21.82 2.05 -13.17
C THR A 96 23.08 1.74 -13.99
N GLU A 97 23.96 0.91 -13.45
CA GLU A 97 25.18 0.47 -14.16
C GLU A 97 24.81 -0.42 -15.35
N THR A 98 23.86 -1.33 -15.15
CA THR A 98 23.35 -2.24 -16.17
C THR A 98 21.82 -2.25 -16.19
N ARG A 99 21.24 -2.93 -17.18
CA ARG A 99 19.78 -3.10 -17.29
C ARG A 99 19.22 -4.06 -16.23
N ASP A 100 20.05 -4.97 -15.74
CA ASP A 100 19.66 -6.03 -14.80
C ASP A 100 19.51 -5.45 -13.38
N ASP A 101 20.17 -4.33 -13.09
CA ASP A 101 20.09 -3.64 -11.79
C ASP A 101 18.75 -2.88 -11.59
N VAL A 102 17.96 -2.69 -12.65
CA VAL A 102 16.75 -1.87 -12.59
C VAL A 102 15.66 -2.49 -11.71
N TYR A 103 15.45 -3.80 -11.82
CA TYR A 103 14.49 -4.55 -11.01
C TYR A 103 14.83 -4.51 -9.50
N PRO A 104 16.04 -4.90 -9.04
CA PRO A 104 16.35 -4.91 -7.61
C PRO A 104 16.30 -3.50 -6.99
N ILE A 105 16.69 -2.45 -7.72
CA ILE A 105 16.57 -1.07 -7.24
C ILE A 105 15.09 -0.64 -7.17
N GLY A 106 14.26 -1.07 -8.13
CA GLY A 106 12.81 -0.85 -8.10
C GLY A 106 12.13 -1.46 -6.88
N VAL A 107 12.49 -2.70 -6.54
CA VAL A 107 12.01 -3.41 -5.34
C VAL A 107 12.40 -2.65 -4.07
N PHE A 108 13.67 -2.26 -3.94
CA PHE A 108 14.15 -1.46 -2.80
C PHE A 108 13.38 -0.14 -2.63
N LEU A 109 13.12 0.57 -3.73
CA LEU A 109 12.33 1.81 -3.68
C LEU A 109 10.90 1.54 -3.21
N ARG A 110 10.28 0.45 -3.69
CA ARG A 110 8.94 0.04 -3.28
C ARG A 110 8.87 -0.30 -1.79
N GLU A 111 9.87 -0.98 -1.23
CA GLU A 111 9.96 -1.29 0.22
C GLU A 111 9.99 -0.01 1.07
N LYS A 112 10.56 1.08 0.54
CA LYS A 112 10.52 2.42 1.15
C LYS A 112 9.24 3.21 0.84
N ASN A 113 8.22 2.57 0.26
CA ASN A 113 6.99 3.21 -0.21
C ASN A 113 7.21 4.30 -1.28
N LEU A 114 8.26 4.17 -2.08
CA LEU A 114 8.56 5.07 -3.18
C LEU A 114 8.23 4.39 -4.50
N THR A 115 7.49 5.10 -5.35
CA THR A 115 7.14 4.63 -6.69
C THR A 115 8.17 5.12 -7.71
N ALA A 116 8.79 4.18 -8.42
CA ALA A 116 9.78 4.46 -9.44
C ALA A 116 9.36 3.86 -10.78
N TYR A 117 9.50 4.63 -11.86
CA TYR A 117 9.13 4.21 -13.21
C TYR A 117 10.35 4.04 -14.10
N THR A 118 10.31 3.04 -14.97
CA THR A 118 11.24 2.84 -16.07
C THR A 118 10.48 2.46 -17.33
N VAL A 119 11.19 2.19 -18.42
CA VAL A 119 10.62 1.63 -19.64
C VAL A 119 10.99 0.16 -19.76
N ALA A 120 10.00 -0.72 -19.76
CA ALA A 120 10.14 -2.12 -20.08
C ALA A 120 10.07 -2.34 -21.59
N ASN A 121 11.01 -3.09 -22.15
CA ASN A 121 10.97 -3.55 -23.53
C ASN A 121 10.33 -4.95 -23.54
N ILE A 122 9.23 -5.10 -24.26
CA ILE A 122 8.42 -6.33 -24.24
C ILE A 122 8.66 -7.12 -25.53
N ALA A 123 8.88 -8.42 -25.38
CA ALA A 123 8.77 -9.38 -26.46
C ALA A 123 7.31 -9.82 -26.59
N PRO A 124 6.61 -9.44 -27.68
CA PRO A 124 5.29 -9.97 -27.94
C PRO A 124 5.36 -11.44 -28.39
N PRO A 125 4.24 -12.17 -28.27
CA PRO A 125 4.10 -13.51 -28.85
C PRO A 125 4.08 -13.42 -30.40
N PRO A 126 4.23 -14.56 -31.11
CA PRO A 126 4.25 -14.57 -32.57
C PRO A 126 2.99 -13.98 -33.23
N PHE A 127 1.86 -14.03 -32.54
CA PHE A 127 0.59 -13.47 -32.98
C PHE A 127 -0.09 -12.75 -31.82
N ILE A 128 -0.57 -11.54 -32.08
CA ILE A 128 -1.31 -10.73 -31.12
C ILE A 128 -2.77 -10.68 -31.59
N PRO A 129 -3.74 -11.17 -30.80
CA PRO A 129 -5.15 -11.01 -31.10
C PRO A 129 -5.54 -9.53 -30.91
N VAL A 130 -6.08 -8.93 -31.97
CA VAL A 130 -6.56 -7.55 -31.98
C VAL A 130 -8.06 -7.54 -32.26
N GLU A 131 -8.84 -7.08 -31.30
CA GLU A 131 -10.28 -6.86 -31.45
C GLU A 131 -10.53 -5.50 -32.09
N LEU A 132 -11.11 -5.49 -33.29
CA LEU A 132 -11.46 -4.28 -34.03
C LEU A 132 -12.78 -3.70 -33.54
N GLY A 133 -13.05 -2.43 -33.84
CA GLY A 133 -14.29 -1.76 -33.42
C GLY A 133 -15.60 -2.38 -33.94
N ASN A 134 -15.53 -3.33 -34.88
CA ASN A 134 -16.68 -4.10 -35.37
C ASN A 134 -16.87 -5.46 -34.64
N GLY A 135 -16.06 -5.75 -33.61
CA GLY A 135 -16.06 -7.01 -32.84
C GLY A 135 -15.35 -8.18 -33.51
N SER A 136 -14.73 -7.98 -34.68
CA SER A 136 -13.90 -9.02 -35.32
C SER A 136 -12.49 -9.06 -34.73
N ILE A 137 -11.90 -10.24 -34.68
CA ILE A 137 -10.53 -10.45 -34.17
C ILE A 137 -9.59 -10.69 -35.35
N VAL A 138 -8.51 -9.91 -35.42
CA VAL A 138 -7.39 -10.10 -36.35
C VAL A 138 -6.18 -10.57 -35.57
N ASN A 139 -5.53 -11.65 -36.03
CA ASN A 139 -4.28 -12.13 -35.44
C ASN A 139 -3.10 -11.42 -36.11
N ALA A 140 -2.68 -10.31 -35.51
CA ALA A 140 -1.61 -9.48 -36.05
C ALA A 140 -0.24 -10.10 -35.75
N THR A 141 0.60 -10.22 -36.77
CA THR A 141 2.03 -10.56 -36.60
C THR A 141 2.78 -9.29 -36.15
N PRO A 142 3.60 -9.32 -35.09
CA PRO A 142 4.42 -8.17 -34.72
C PRO A 142 5.32 -7.74 -35.89
N GLY A 143 5.17 -6.49 -36.34
CA GLY A 143 6.08 -5.89 -37.31
C GLY A 143 7.44 -5.55 -36.67
N ASN A 144 8.25 -4.75 -37.38
CA ASN A 144 9.50 -4.23 -36.83
C ASN A 144 9.24 -3.06 -35.86
N ILE A 145 8.55 -3.34 -34.76
CA ILE A 145 8.19 -2.37 -33.72
C ILE A 145 8.74 -2.83 -32.37
N ALA A 146 9.35 -1.90 -31.63
CA ALA A 146 9.76 -2.15 -30.26
C ALA A 146 8.58 -1.82 -29.33
N LEU A 147 7.96 -2.83 -28.73
CA LEU A 147 6.91 -2.64 -27.74
C LEU A 147 7.53 -2.19 -26.42
N ARG A 148 7.21 -0.97 -26.00
CA ARG A 148 7.81 -0.30 -24.84
C ARG A 148 6.71 0.17 -23.89
N VAL A 149 6.84 -0.16 -22.61
CA VAL A 149 5.83 0.14 -21.59
C VAL A 149 6.47 0.89 -20.44
N VAL A 150 5.90 2.05 -20.08
CA VAL A 150 6.32 2.75 -18.85
C VAL A 150 5.68 2.03 -17.67
N THR A 151 6.48 1.53 -16.75
CA THR A 151 6.01 0.69 -15.63
C THR A 151 6.93 0.80 -14.42
N GLU A 152 6.42 0.42 -13.26
CA GLU A 152 7.27 0.06 -12.11
C GLU A 152 7.97 -1.28 -12.42
N PRO A 153 9.30 -1.42 -12.27
CA PRO A 153 9.99 -2.67 -12.50
C PRO A 153 9.88 -3.56 -11.27
N LEU A 154 8.70 -4.15 -11.08
CA LEU A 154 8.36 -5.00 -9.93
C LEU A 154 8.42 -6.50 -10.25
N VAL A 155 8.84 -6.85 -11.47
CA VAL A 155 9.06 -8.23 -11.92
C VAL A 155 10.39 -8.28 -12.65
N ASP A 156 11.03 -9.44 -12.64
CA ASP A 156 12.34 -9.62 -13.27
C ASP A 156 12.23 -9.68 -14.81
N VAL A 157 13.37 -9.52 -15.49
CA VAL A 157 13.47 -9.84 -16.91
C VAL A 157 13.10 -11.32 -17.14
N ASP A 158 12.66 -11.62 -18.36
CA ASP A 158 12.12 -12.91 -18.77
C ASP A 158 10.80 -13.34 -18.09
N SER A 159 10.22 -12.51 -17.20
CA SER A 159 8.89 -12.74 -16.63
C SER A 159 7.78 -12.58 -17.69
N GLU A 160 6.80 -13.49 -17.67
CA GLU A 160 5.58 -13.37 -18.47
C GLU A 160 4.60 -12.40 -17.80
N ILE A 161 4.05 -11.48 -18.60
CA ILE A 161 3.12 -10.45 -18.15
C ILE A 161 1.97 -10.28 -19.14
N THR A 162 0.80 -9.91 -18.64
CA THR A 162 -0.33 -9.53 -19.48
C THR A 162 -0.19 -8.06 -19.89
N ILE A 163 -0.24 -7.79 -21.19
CA ILE A 163 -0.23 -6.44 -21.77
C ILE A 163 -1.60 -6.11 -22.33
N LYS A 164 -2.09 -4.89 -22.07
CA LYS A 164 -3.19 -4.27 -22.82
C LYS A 164 -2.68 -3.07 -23.60
N MET A 165 -3.11 -2.92 -24.85
CA MET A 165 -2.75 -1.78 -25.69
C MET A 165 -3.80 -1.49 -26.77
N ILE A 166 -3.70 -0.30 -27.37
CA ILE A 166 -4.37 0.02 -28.63
C ILE A 166 -3.42 -0.36 -29.75
N ALA A 167 -3.84 -1.26 -30.65
CA ALA A 167 -3.05 -1.76 -31.75
C ALA A 167 -3.46 -1.12 -33.08
N GLN A 168 -2.48 -0.79 -33.93
CA GLN A 168 -2.70 -0.40 -35.32
C GLN A 168 -2.20 -1.52 -36.23
N VAL A 169 -3.11 -2.09 -37.00
CA VAL A 169 -2.86 -3.26 -37.84
C VAL A 169 -3.04 -2.89 -39.31
N SER A 170 -2.15 -3.38 -40.15
CA SER A 170 -2.22 -3.22 -41.60
C SER A 170 -1.76 -4.51 -42.26
N GLN A 171 -2.62 -5.11 -43.11
CA GLN A 171 -2.35 -6.40 -43.75
C GLN A 171 -1.93 -7.50 -42.76
N ASP A 172 -2.67 -7.64 -41.65
CA ASP A 172 -2.39 -8.58 -40.55
C ASP A 172 -1.02 -8.39 -39.86
N VAL A 173 -0.38 -7.23 -40.04
CA VAL A 173 0.86 -6.85 -39.36
C VAL A 173 0.58 -5.73 -38.36
N LEU A 174 1.08 -5.87 -37.14
CA LEU A 174 1.07 -4.80 -36.16
C LEU A 174 2.12 -3.74 -36.56
N ILE A 175 1.64 -2.59 -37.03
CA ILE A 175 2.48 -1.49 -37.53
C ILE A 175 2.67 -0.37 -36.50
N GLY A 176 1.88 -0.35 -35.44
CA GLY A 176 1.97 0.63 -34.37
C GLY A 176 1.13 0.23 -33.16
N TYR A 177 1.37 0.91 -32.04
CA TYR A 177 0.58 0.74 -30.83
C TYR A 177 0.49 2.07 -30.06
N GLY A 178 -0.51 2.17 -29.20
CA GLY A 178 -0.71 3.29 -28.29
C GLY A 178 -1.10 2.80 -26.90
N SER A 179 -0.73 3.59 -25.89
CA SER A 179 -1.12 3.38 -24.49
C SER A 179 -0.90 1.95 -23.98
N PRO A 180 0.28 1.33 -24.18
CA PRO A 180 0.48 0.00 -23.65
C PRO A 180 0.59 0.04 -22.13
N LEU A 181 0.06 -0.98 -21.47
CA LEU A 181 -0.02 -1.10 -20.01
C LEU A 181 0.26 -2.55 -19.63
N ILE A 182 1.07 -2.75 -18.59
CA ILE A 182 1.14 -4.03 -17.88
C ILE A 182 -0.08 -4.14 -16.99
N VAL A 183 -0.88 -5.19 -17.18
CA VAL A 183 -2.05 -5.45 -16.36
C VAL A 183 -1.60 -5.94 -14.99
N SER A 184 -2.05 -5.24 -13.95
CA SER A 184 -1.95 -5.68 -12.57
C SER A 184 -3.34 -6.04 -12.06
N GLU A 185 -3.49 -7.19 -11.43
CA GLU A 185 -4.78 -7.67 -10.91
C GLU A 185 -4.68 -7.95 -9.42
N GLU A 186 -5.76 -7.69 -8.69
CA GLU A 186 -5.85 -8.20 -7.32
C GLU A 186 -6.16 -9.69 -7.37
N LYS A 187 -5.29 -10.50 -6.78
CA LYS A 187 -5.48 -11.95 -6.67
C LYS A 187 -5.49 -12.39 -5.23
N LYS A 188 -6.25 -13.46 -5.00
CA LYS A 188 -6.26 -14.23 -3.77
C LYS A 188 -5.54 -15.54 -4.03
N ALA A 189 -4.60 -15.87 -3.15
CA ALA A 189 -3.84 -17.10 -3.20
C ALA A 189 -3.91 -17.80 -1.84
N GLU A 190 -4.04 -19.12 -1.87
CA GLU A 190 -3.93 -19.94 -0.67
C GLU A 190 -2.48 -20.41 -0.52
N ALA A 191 -1.98 -20.34 0.70
CA ALA A 191 -0.62 -20.68 1.05
C ALA A 191 -0.56 -21.46 2.37
N GLN A 192 0.58 -22.07 2.64
CA GLN A 192 0.91 -22.66 3.93
C GLN A 192 2.11 -21.90 4.49
N GLY A 193 1.92 -21.17 5.58
CA GLY A 193 2.98 -20.45 6.26
C GLY A 193 3.49 -21.21 7.48
N THR A 194 4.72 -20.94 7.89
CA THR A 194 5.29 -21.52 9.14
C THR A 194 5.39 -20.44 10.21
N VAL A 195 4.85 -20.69 11.40
CA VAL A 195 4.95 -19.75 12.53
C VAL A 195 6.42 -19.71 13.00
N LEU A 196 7.10 -18.59 12.80
CA LEU A 196 8.50 -18.38 13.19
C LEU A 196 8.63 -17.95 14.65
N SER A 197 7.74 -17.06 15.08
CA SER A 197 7.71 -16.56 16.46
C SER A 197 6.29 -16.16 16.84
N MET A 198 6.07 -16.06 18.15
CA MET A 198 4.80 -15.69 18.74
C MET A 198 5.04 -14.76 19.92
N VAL A 199 4.23 -13.72 20.04
CA VAL A 199 4.09 -12.92 21.26
C VAL A 199 2.63 -12.86 21.68
N TYR A 200 2.42 -12.84 22.99
CA TYR A 200 1.14 -12.68 23.64
C TYR A 200 0.87 -11.18 23.83
N ILE A 201 -0.33 -10.74 23.45
CA ILE A 201 -0.83 -9.39 23.67
C ILE A 201 -2.01 -9.50 24.63
N TYR A 202 -1.74 -9.22 25.90
CA TYR A 202 -2.77 -9.15 26.93
C TYR A 202 -3.30 -7.73 27.03
N THR A 203 -4.62 -7.56 26.99
CA THR A 203 -5.28 -6.28 27.27
C THR A 203 -6.16 -6.42 28.51
N TYR A 204 -5.74 -5.83 29.61
CA TYR A 204 -6.45 -5.88 30.88
C TYR A 204 -7.28 -4.61 31.14
N SER A 205 -8.44 -4.82 31.74
CA SER A 205 -9.33 -3.79 32.27
C SER A 205 -9.03 -3.59 33.75
N ILE A 206 -8.46 -2.43 34.09
CA ILE A 206 -8.07 -2.09 35.45
C ILE A 206 -9.21 -1.31 36.12
N PRO A 207 -9.82 -1.82 37.19
CA PRO A 207 -10.89 -1.13 37.91
C PRO A 207 -10.44 0.25 38.43
N TRP A 208 -11.39 1.18 38.51
CA TRP A 208 -11.14 2.55 38.97
C TRP A 208 -10.44 2.63 40.32
N ALA A 209 -10.83 1.78 41.28
CA ALA A 209 -10.26 1.77 42.63
C ALA A 209 -8.78 1.34 42.67
N GLU A 210 -8.33 0.57 41.68
CA GLU A 210 -7.00 -0.06 41.65
C GLU A 210 -6.02 0.66 40.71
N ARG A 211 -6.49 1.67 39.97
CA ARG A 211 -5.76 2.30 38.87
C ARG A 211 -4.42 2.94 39.26
N ASN A 212 -4.24 3.32 40.52
CA ASN A 212 -3.00 3.92 41.02
C ASN A 212 -2.00 2.87 41.55
N GLY A 213 -2.45 1.63 41.69
CA GLY A 213 -1.60 0.51 42.11
C GLY A 213 -0.81 -0.11 40.96
N ILE A 214 -1.07 0.30 39.71
CA ILE A 214 -0.37 -0.21 38.53
C ILE A 214 0.99 0.48 38.40
N ASP A 215 2.05 -0.28 38.67
CA ASP A 215 3.42 0.11 38.37
C ASP A 215 3.81 -0.36 36.97
N ALA A 216 3.62 0.53 35.99
CA ALA A 216 3.93 0.24 34.60
C ALA A 216 5.43 -0.04 34.37
N GLU A 217 6.32 0.52 35.18
CA GLU A 217 7.76 0.36 35.02
C GLU A 217 8.24 -1.01 35.56
N ALA A 218 7.67 -1.44 36.68
CA ALA A 218 7.85 -2.80 37.18
C ALA A 218 7.35 -3.83 36.15
N LEU A 219 6.16 -3.60 35.58
CA LEU A 219 5.59 -4.49 34.55
C LEU A 219 6.43 -4.52 33.26
N ARG A 220 7.00 -3.39 32.83
CA ARG A 220 7.96 -3.38 31.71
C ARG A 220 9.21 -4.20 32.03
N SER A 221 9.74 -4.06 33.24
CA SER A 221 10.91 -4.82 33.68
C SER A 221 10.63 -6.33 33.72
N GLU A 222 9.42 -6.72 34.12
CA GLU A 222 9.01 -8.12 34.22
C GLU A 222 8.68 -8.73 32.86
N TYR A 223 7.85 -8.07 32.05
CA TYR A 223 7.24 -8.62 30.84
C TYR A 223 7.86 -8.12 29.52
N GLY A 224 8.72 -7.11 29.58
CA GLY A 224 9.41 -6.50 28.44
C GLY A 224 8.70 -5.25 27.92
N ASN A 225 7.45 -5.39 27.47
CA ASN A 225 6.67 -4.26 26.99
C ASN A 225 5.30 -4.20 27.70
N ALA A 226 5.09 -3.11 28.43
CA ALA A 226 3.83 -2.81 29.10
C ALA A 226 3.49 -1.33 28.92
N GLU A 227 2.25 -1.08 28.51
CA GLU A 227 1.69 0.26 28.32
C GLU A 227 0.44 0.40 29.20
N TYR A 228 0.47 1.38 30.09
CA TYR A 228 -0.65 1.66 30.97
C TYR A 228 -1.27 3.02 30.64
N ARG A 229 -2.57 3.01 30.38
CA ARG A 229 -3.37 4.20 30.13
C ARG A 229 -4.42 4.37 31.22
N ALA A 230 -4.09 5.20 32.20
CA ALA A 230 -5.04 5.63 33.22
C ALA A 230 -6.21 6.39 32.59
N LYS A 231 -7.44 6.00 32.91
CA LYS A 231 -8.65 6.78 32.63
C LYS A 231 -9.07 7.49 33.90
N ASN A 232 -8.99 8.82 33.86
CA ASN A 232 -9.39 9.69 34.98
C ASN A 232 -10.78 10.30 34.78
N THR A 233 -11.54 9.80 33.79
CA THR A 233 -12.85 10.34 33.45
C THR A 233 -13.96 9.53 34.12
N VAL A 234 -14.88 10.23 34.76
CA VAL A 234 -16.17 9.69 35.21
C VAL A 234 -17.26 10.25 34.32
N LEU A 235 -18.13 9.39 33.84
CA LEU A 235 -19.28 9.77 33.02
C LEU A 235 -20.53 9.81 33.89
N PHE A 236 -21.39 10.79 33.67
CA PHE A 236 -22.68 10.88 34.33
C PHE A 236 -23.73 10.09 33.57
N ASN A 237 -24.62 9.40 34.30
CA ASN A 237 -25.72 8.65 33.68
C ASN A 237 -26.85 9.60 33.22
N GLN A 238 -26.95 10.77 33.84
CA GLN A 238 -27.83 11.86 33.43
C GLN A 238 -27.03 13.17 33.34
N PRO A 239 -27.30 14.02 32.34
CA PRO A 239 -26.57 15.27 32.19
C PRO A 239 -26.88 16.24 33.32
N LEU A 240 -25.85 16.92 33.82
CA LEU A 240 -25.98 18.02 34.77
C LEU A 240 -26.53 19.28 34.10
N THR A 241 -27.27 20.08 34.86
CA THR A 241 -27.64 21.44 34.49
C THR A 241 -26.43 22.38 34.53
N VAL A 242 -26.53 23.52 33.84
CA VAL A 242 -25.46 24.55 33.87
C VAL A 242 -25.19 25.05 35.28
N GLU A 243 -26.23 25.17 36.12
CA GLU A 243 -26.10 25.61 37.52
C GLU A 243 -25.32 24.58 38.35
N GLU A 244 -25.59 23.29 38.16
CA GLU A 244 -24.87 22.20 38.84
C GLU A 244 -23.41 22.13 38.43
N VAL A 245 -23.11 22.23 37.13
CA VAL A 245 -21.73 22.29 36.62
C VAL A 245 -20.97 23.45 37.28
N MET A 246 -21.57 24.63 37.32
CA MET A 246 -20.95 25.83 37.91
C MET A 246 -20.76 25.71 39.43
N ALA A 247 -21.70 25.06 40.14
CA ALA A 247 -21.59 24.83 41.58
C ALA A 247 -20.51 23.78 41.92
N LYS A 248 -20.32 22.77 41.07
CA LYS A 248 -19.43 21.63 41.32
C LYS A 248 -18.03 21.80 40.75
N ARG A 249 -17.78 22.76 39.86
CA ARG A 249 -16.47 22.97 39.21
C ARG A 249 -15.28 23.19 40.16
N ASN A 250 -15.53 23.59 41.40
CA ASN A 250 -14.48 23.89 42.38
C ASN A 250 -14.26 22.75 43.38
N VAL A 251 -14.88 21.57 43.17
CA VAL A 251 -14.61 20.39 43.98
C VAL A 251 -13.15 19.96 43.76
N SER A 252 -12.44 19.68 44.85
CA SER A 252 -10.97 19.64 44.86
C SER A 252 -10.32 18.58 43.98
N TYR A 253 -11.02 17.47 43.73
CA TYR A 253 -10.51 16.38 42.89
C TYR A 253 -10.84 16.55 41.40
N ILE A 254 -11.62 17.56 41.03
CA ILE A 254 -12.05 17.79 39.64
C ILE A 254 -11.04 18.72 38.95
N THR A 255 -10.48 18.26 37.83
CA THR A 255 -9.63 19.07 36.94
C THR A 255 -10.43 19.69 35.81
N TYR A 256 -11.51 19.02 35.39
CA TYR A 256 -12.44 19.50 34.38
C TYR A 256 -13.84 18.94 34.64
N ILE A 257 -14.88 19.71 34.35
CA ILE A 257 -16.28 19.28 34.44
C ILE A 257 -17.08 19.85 33.28
N ASP A 258 -17.97 19.03 32.73
CA ASP A 258 -19.04 19.45 31.84
C ASP A 258 -20.38 18.81 32.23
N GLN A 259 -21.37 18.90 31.35
CA GLN A 259 -22.70 18.34 31.63
C GLN A 259 -22.70 16.81 31.66
N TYR A 260 -21.76 16.13 31.02
CA TYR A 260 -21.77 14.69 30.81
C TYR A 260 -20.70 13.93 31.60
N GLY A 261 -19.73 14.62 32.19
CA GLY A 261 -18.74 13.98 33.02
C GLY A 261 -17.77 14.93 33.71
N ILE A 262 -16.83 14.31 34.41
CA ILE A 262 -15.71 14.97 35.07
C ILE A 262 -14.41 14.30 34.68
N GLU A 263 -13.36 15.09 34.55
CA GLU A 263 -11.99 14.61 34.65
C GLU A 263 -11.52 14.83 36.08
N CYS A 264 -11.04 13.76 36.70
CA CYS A 264 -10.51 13.77 38.05
C CYS A 264 -8.99 13.95 38.01
N SER A 265 -8.43 14.48 39.09
CA SER A 265 -6.98 14.42 39.32
C SER A 265 -6.48 12.97 39.26
N GLY A 266 -5.29 12.76 38.71
CA GLY A 266 -4.78 11.40 38.40
C GLY A 266 -4.83 10.43 39.58
N ASN A 267 -4.52 10.91 40.77
CA ASN A 267 -4.42 10.08 41.97
C ASN A 267 -5.77 9.87 42.70
N PHE A 268 -6.88 10.42 42.21
CA PHE A 268 -8.16 10.36 42.93
C PHE A 268 -8.95 9.07 42.64
N THR A 269 -9.20 8.23 43.65
CA THR A 269 -9.88 6.93 43.46
C THR A 269 -11.17 6.75 44.26
N ASP A 270 -11.60 7.75 45.04
CA ASP A 270 -12.77 7.64 45.93
C ASP A 270 -14.10 7.69 45.15
N MET A 271 -14.63 6.52 44.82
CA MET A 271 -15.91 6.38 44.11
C MET A 271 -17.08 6.88 44.95
N THR A 272 -17.07 6.63 46.26
CA THR A 272 -18.17 7.02 47.16
C THR A 272 -18.27 8.53 47.30
N GLN A 273 -17.15 9.24 47.27
CA GLN A 273 -17.16 10.70 47.25
C GLN A 273 -17.82 11.24 45.97
N VAL A 274 -17.50 10.69 44.80
CA VAL A 274 -18.14 11.08 43.53
C VAL A 274 -19.64 10.78 43.55
N GLU A 275 -20.02 9.58 44.00
CA GLU A 275 -21.44 9.21 44.11
C GLU A 275 -22.19 10.10 45.10
N THR A 276 -21.55 10.55 46.17
CA THR A 276 -22.16 11.49 47.12
C THR A 276 -22.29 12.88 46.51
N ASP A 277 -21.26 13.34 45.80
CA ASP A 277 -21.26 14.67 45.18
C ASP A 277 -22.23 14.79 44.00
N PHE A 278 -22.47 13.69 43.27
CA PHE A 278 -23.24 13.65 42.02
C PHE A 278 -24.42 12.68 42.05
N GLY A 279 -24.88 12.26 43.23
CA GLY A 279 -25.81 11.12 43.41
C GLY A 279 -27.14 11.16 42.64
N GLN A 280 -27.62 12.33 42.24
CA GLN A 280 -28.81 12.43 41.37
C GLN A 280 -28.52 12.14 39.90
N ALA A 281 -27.33 12.50 39.41
CA ALA A 281 -26.90 12.26 38.04
C ALA A 281 -26.42 10.83 37.80
N GLY A 282 -25.98 10.15 38.87
CA GLY A 282 -25.33 8.84 38.80
C GLY A 282 -23.95 8.92 38.14
N ALA A 283 -23.08 7.96 38.44
CA ALA A 283 -21.70 7.94 37.95
C ALA A 283 -21.35 6.58 37.33
N SER A 284 -20.60 6.62 36.24
CA SER A 284 -20.01 5.47 35.56
C SER A 284 -18.51 5.67 35.48
N PHE A 285 -17.78 4.74 36.11
CA PHE A 285 -16.33 4.79 36.23
C PHE A 285 -15.71 3.93 35.14
N GLN A 286 -15.05 4.59 34.19
CA GLN A 286 -14.43 3.89 33.08
C GLN A 286 -13.16 3.18 33.56
N PRO A 287 -12.98 1.87 33.27
CA PRO A 287 -11.76 1.17 33.65
C PRO A 287 -10.57 1.72 32.87
N SER A 288 -9.42 1.73 33.53
CA SER A 288 -8.14 2.02 32.88
C SER A 288 -7.70 0.82 32.06
N VAL A 289 -6.80 1.02 31.09
CA VAL A 289 -6.38 -0.04 30.17
C VAL A 289 -4.90 -0.31 30.38
N LEU A 290 -4.54 -1.58 30.56
CA LEU A 290 -3.15 -2.05 30.61
C LEU A 290 -2.94 -3.03 29.46
N THR A 291 -2.00 -2.73 28.58
CA THR A 291 -1.59 -3.61 27.50
C THR A 291 -0.21 -4.18 27.82
N VAL A 292 -0.06 -5.51 27.80
CA VAL A 292 1.20 -6.21 28.02
C VAL A 292 1.52 -7.04 26.78
N ILE A 293 2.65 -6.75 26.13
CA ILE A 293 3.16 -7.50 24.98
C ILE A 293 4.39 -8.27 25.44
N THR A 294 4.32 -9.59 25.38
CA THR A 294 5.36 -10.43 25.99
C THR A 294 5.47 -11.80 25.29
N ASN A 295 6.58 -12.50 25.49
CA ASN A 295 6.81 -13.85 24.96
C ASN A 295 6.55 -14.95 25.99
N ARG A 296 5.96 -14.60 27.14
CA ARG A 296 5.60 -15.53 28.22
C ARG A 296 4.19 -15.25 28.71
N THR A 297 3.61 -16.15 29.48
CA THR A 297 2.30 -15.92 30.08
C THR A 297 2.36 -14.76 31.09
N ALA A 298 1.44 -13.80 30.96
CA ALA A 298 1.18 -12.79 31.99
C ALA A 298 -0.09 -13.19 32.74
N ASP A 299 0.05 -13.49 34.03
CA ASP A 299 -1.08 -13.87 34.90
C ASP A 299 -1.34 -12.74 35.89
N LEU A 300 -1.97 -11.68 35.39
CA LEU A 300 -2.44 -10.58 36.21
C LEU A 300 -3.88 -10.86 36.64
N ASN A 301 -4.20 -10.56 37.90
CA ASN A 301 -5.53 -10.76 38.48
C ASN A 301 -6.54 -9.69 38.03
N TYR A 302 -6.64 -9.48 36.72
CA TYR A 302 -7.53 -8.53 36.07
C TYR A 302 -8.27 -9.21 34.92
N SER A 303 -9.50 -8.77 34.65
CA SER A 303 -10.23 -9.22 33.46
C SER A 303 -9.57 -8.64 32.21
N GLY A 304 -9.50 -9.42 31.14
CA GLY A 304 -8.87 -8.98 29.91
C GLY A 304 -9.13 -9.88 28.72
N SER A 305 -8.55 -9.51 27.59
CA SER A 305 -8.46 -10.32 26.38
C SER A 305 -7.02 -10.71 26.10
N LEU A 306 -6.87 -11.79 25.34
CA LEU A 306 -5.58 -12.28 24.85
C LEU A 306 -5.66 -12.41 23.33
N VAL A 307 -4.72 -11.76 22.65
CA VAL A 307 -4.47 -11.92 21.21
C VAL A 307 -3.04 -12.39 21.06
N TYR A 308 -2.79 -13.24 20.07
CA TYR A 308 -1.46 -13.70 19.70
C TYR A 308 -1.03 -12.96 18.45
N ARG A 309 0.18 -12.39 18.46
CA ARG A 309 0.82 -11.87 17.25
C ARG A 309 1.91 -12.83 16.82
N TYR A 310 1.85 -13.24 15.57
CA TYR A 310 2.74 -14.20 14.95
C TYR A 310 3.59 -13.52 13.90
N LEU A 311 4.87 -13.86 13.86
CA LEU A 311 5.66 -13.69 12.64
C LEU A 311 5.58 -15.01 11.87
N ILE A 312 5.05 -14.98 10.66
CA ILE A 312 4.82 -16.17 9.84
C ILE A 312 5.69 -16.07 8.61
N SER A 313 6.50 -17.10 8.35
CA SER A 313 7.22 -17.26 7.10
C SER A 313 6.23 -17.62 6.00
N LEU A 314 6.29 -16.89 4.89
CA LEU A 314 5.54 -17.18 3.69
C LEU A 314 6.33 -18.15 2.81
N PRO A 315 5.65 -19.01 2.04
CA PRO A 315 6.32 -19.82 1.03
C PRO A 315 6.72 -18.98 -0.18
N ASP A 316 7.72 -19.44 -0.93
CA ASP A 316 8.18 -18.81 -2.17
C ASP A 316 7.07 -18.77 -3.26
N GLU A 317 6.04 -19.62 -3.13
CA GLU A 317 4.92 -19.72 -4.06
C GLU A 317 3.57 -19.89 -3.32
N ALA A 318 2.53 -19.18 -3.77
CA ALA A 318 1.14 -19.41 -3.38
C ALA A 318 0.21 -19.42 -4.58
N GLY A 319 -0.63 -20.44 -4.68
CA GLY A 319 -1.62 -20.55 -5.75
C GLY A 319 -1.05 -20.50 -7.17
N GLY A 320 0.17 -21.03 -7.39
CA GLY A 320 0.83 -20.98 -8.70
C GLY A 320 1.60 -19.68 -8.96
N MET A 321 1.71 -18.77 -7.97
CA MET A 321 2.36 -17.48 -8.12
C MET A 321 3.53 -17.31 -7.16
N ALA A 322 4.64 -16.76 -7.65
CA ALA A 322 5.79 -16.45 -6.79
C ALA A 322 5.48 -15.29 -5.84
N ILE A 323 6.04 -15.34 -4.63
CA ILE A 323 5.93 -14.31 -3.59
C ILE A 323 7.33 -13.83 -3.20
N GLU A 324 7.54 -12.52 -3.21
CA GLU A 324 8.83 -11.89 -2.86
C GLU A 324 8.98 -11.62 -1.34
N SER A 325 7.91 -11.75 -0.56
CA SER A 325 7.95 -11.48 0.88
C SER A 325 8.27 -12.74 1.68
N ASP A 326 9.33 -12.69 2.48
CA ASP A 326 9.77 -13.84 3.30
C ASP A 326 8.85 -14.11 4.49
N SER A 327 8.26 -13.06 5.07
CA SER A 327 7.43 -13.17 6.28
C SER A 327 6.43 -12.03 6.45
N VAL A 328 5.42 -12.27 7.28
CA VAL A 328 4.36 -11.31 7.61
C VAL A 328 3.98 -11.40 9.09
N GLU A 329 3.59 -10.28 9.69
CA GLU A 329 2.98 -10.25 11.02
C GLU A 329 1.45 -10.42 10.93
N ILE A 330 0.89 -11.35 11.70
CA ILE A 330 -0.55 -11.60 11.76
C ILE A 330 -1.01 -11.68 13.22
N GLU A 331 -2.18 -11.14 13.52
CA GLU A 331 -2.83 -11.29 14.84
C GLU A 331 -3.98 -12.30 14.77
N SER A 332 -4.14 -13.12 15.82
CA SER A 332 -5.26 -14.05 15.97
C SER A 332 -5.58 -14.31 17.43
N GLU A 333 -6.85 -14.61 17.73
CA GLU A 333 -7.31 -15.00 19.07
C GLU A 333 -7.02 -16.49 19.37
N LYS A 334 -6.69 -17.29 18.34
CA LYS A 334 -6.38 -18.71 18.48
C LYS A 334 -4.89 -18.94 18.65
N PRO A 335 -4.47 -19.83 19.57
CA PRO A 335 -3.08 -20.19 19.73
C PRO A 335 -2.58 -21.09 18.59
N HIS A 336 -1.42 -20.77 18.05
CA HIS A 336 -0.65 -21.59 17.11
C HIS A 336 0.77 -21.77 17.65
N GLU A 337 1.27 -22.99 17.64
CA GLU A 337 2.61 -23.28 18.16
C GLU A 337 3.69 -22.77 17.21
N VAL A 338 4.81 -22.29 17.76
CA VAL A 338 5.99 -21.95 16.97
C VAL A 338 6.49 -23.22 16.26
N GLY A 339 6.77 -23.10 14.96
CA GLY A 339 7.11 -24.21 14.07
C GLY A 339 5.91 -24.93 13.48
N SER A 340 4.67 -24.58 13.86
CA SER A 340 3.48 -25.14 13.22
C SER A 340 3.25 -24.52 11.84
N VAL A 341 2.68 -25.32 10.94
CA VAL A 341 2.23 -24.88 9.62
C VAL A 341 0.78 -24.45 9.72
N VAL A 342 0.48 -23.24 9.23
CA VAL A 342 -0.84 -22.63 9.27
C VAL A 342 -1.32 -22.28 7.87
N PRO A 343 -2.60 -22.55 7.54
CA PRO A 343 -3.17 -22.15 6.25
C PRO A 343 -3.38 -20.64 6.21
N LEU A 344 -2.99 -20.03 5.10
CA LEU A 344 -3.09 -18.59 4.86
C LEU A 344 -3.94 -18.32 3.62
N GLU A 345 -4.68 -17.22 3.65
CA GLU A 345 -5.19 -16.55 2.45
C GLU A 345 -4.43 -15.23 2.27
N ILE A 346 -3.68 -15.14 1.17
CA ILE A 346 -2.90 -13.97 0.79
C ILE A 346 -3.71 -13.22 -0.27
N THR A 347 -4.01 -11.96 -0.02
CA THR A 347 -4.55 -11.03 -1.02
C THR A 347 -3.45 -10.06 -1.43
N GLY A 348 -3.16 -10.00 -2.72
CA GLY A 348 -2.08 -9.17 -3.24
C GLY A 348 -2.36 -8.64 -4.65
N ILE A 349 -1.52 -7.72 -5.08
CA ILE A 349 -1.45 -7.29 -6.48
C ILE A 349 -0.51 -8.23 -7.22
N ALA A 350 -1.01 -8.87 -8.25
CA ALA A 350 -0.26 -9.74 -9.12
C ALA A 350 0.07 -9.05 -10.45
N MET A 351 1.28 -9.31 -10.96
CA MET A 351 1.69 -9.00 -12.32
C MET A 351 2.18 -10.30 -12.96
N GLY A 352 1.44 -10.81 -13.94
CA GLY A 352 1.72 -12.14 -14.50
C GLY A 352 1.52 -13.26 -13.47
N ASP A 353 2.58 -14.03 -13.24
CA ASP A 353 2.67 -15.15 -12.32
C ASP A 353 3.31 -14.78 -10.97
N ARG A 354 3.41 -13.49 -10.63
CA ARG A 354 4.02 -13.02 -9.38
C ARG A 354 3.10 -12.12 -8.58
N ILE A 355 3.07 -12.29 -7.25
CA ILE A 355 2.49 -11.32 -6.31
C ILE A 355 3.56 -10.28 -5.99
N VAL A 356 3.42 -9.08 -6.56
CA VAL A 356 4.39 -7.98 -6.42
C VAL A 356 4.13 -7.09 -5.22
N ALA A 357 2.95 -7.19 -4.60
CA ALA A 357 2.63 -6.49 -3.36
C ALA A 357 1.55 -7.25 -2.58
N ILE A 358 1.83 -7.57 -1.32
CA ILE A 358 0.84 -8.15 -0.40
C ILE A 358 0.01 -7.01 0.19
N LYS A 359 -1.32 -7.10 0.05
CA LYS A 359 -2.27 -6.17 0.68
C LYS A 359 -2.73 -6.66 2.03
N ASN A 360 -2.97 -7.96 2.15
CA ASN A 360 -3.50 -8.56 3.35
C ASN A 360 -3.11 -10.03 3.42
N VAL A 361 -2.87 -10.53 4.62
CA VAL A 361 -2.71 -11.95 4.89
C VAL A 361 -3.58 -12.29 6.09
N VAL A 362 -4.41 -13.32 5.95
CA VAL A 362 -5.26 -13.80 7.03
C VAL A 362 -5.04 -15.29 7.25
N LEU A 363 -5.14 -15.72 8.51
CA LEU A 363 -5.20 -17.13 8.86
C LEU A 363 -6.54 -17.69 8.39
N LYS A 364 -6.51 -18.81 7.65
CA LYS A 364 -7.72 -19.55 7.27
C LYS A 364 -8.12 -20.46 8.42
N GLU A 365 -9.34 -20.30 8.93
CA GLU A 365 -9.86 -21.11 10.04
C GLU A 365 -10.55 -22.40 9.59
#